data_AF-V4AVR2-F1
#
_entry.id   AF-V4AVR2-F1
#
_cell.length_a   1.000
_cell.length_b   1.000
_cell.length_c   1.000
_cell.angle_alpha   90.00
_cell.angle_beta   90.00
_cell.angle_gamma   90.00
#
_symmetry.space_group_name_H-M   'P 1'
#
loop_
_entity.id
_entity.type
_entity.pdbx_description
1 polymer ?
#
loop_
_entity_poly.entity_id
_entity_poly.type
_entity_poly.pdbx_seq_one_letter_code
_entity_poly.pdbx_strand_id
1 'polypeptide(L)'
;MKTLDYTCYELGHTWDPYCTTAALNVGKTVFREALKMYGSLYLVAALVKKRGKDYYLKKFLPETLRSSLFLAANGGLFVASFCFWRKVFGRTCYFTVGYLPTLTAALIAILIERKSRYDHFYFINISRHDTET
;
A
#
# COMPACT_ATOMS: atom_id res chain seq x y z
N MET A 1 -24.21 -8.60 -21.81
CA MET A 1 -23.36 -7.93 -20.81
C MET A 1 -23.71 -6.44 -20.85
N LYS A 2 -24.34 -5.90 -19.80
CA LYS A 2 -24.75 -4.48 -19.78
C LYS A 2 -23.51 -3.61 -19.63
N THR A 3 -23.29 -2.71 -20.59
CA THR A 3 -22.23 -1.71 -20.56
C THR A 3 -22.83 -0.40 -20.08
N LEU A 4 -22.19 0.24 -19.10
CA LEU A 4 -22.60 1.55 -18.61
C LEU A 4 -21.73 2.63 -19.25
N ASP A 5 -22.35 3.68 -19.78
CA ASP A 5 -21.67 4.82 -20.41
C ASP A 5 -21.31 5.90 -19.40
N TYR A 6 -20.81 5.50 -18.22
CA TYR A 6 -20.34 6.44 -17.21
C TYR A 6 -18.83 6.69 -17.35
N THR A 7 -18.42 7.89 -16.95
CA THR A 7 -17.01 8.27 -16.88
C THR A 7 -16.32 7.61 -15.67
N CYS A 8 -14.98 7.53 -15.69
CA CYS A 8 -14.22 7.05 -14.52
C CYS A 8 -14.41 7.96 -13.30
N TYR A 9 -14.65 9.25 -13.53
CA TYR A 9 -14.97 10.24 -12.51
C TYR A 9 -16.27 9.89 -11.79
N GLU A 10 -17.36 9.65 -12.52
CA GLU A 10 -18.67 9.34 -11.93
C GLU A 10 -18.72 8.02 -11.16
N LEU A 11 -17.88 7.06 -11.53
CA LEU A 11 -17.90 5.71 -10.94
C LEU A 11 -16.87 5.49 -9.83
N GLY A 12 -15.67 6.07 -9.96
CA GLY A 12 -14.52 5.60 -9.19
C GLY A 12 -13.67 6.68 -8.54
N HIS A 13 -13.80 7.95 -8.93
CA HIS A 13 -13.04 9.04 -8.33
C HIS A 13 -13.80 10.38 -8.35
N THR A 14 -15.04 10.37 -7.86
CA THR A 14 -15.93 11.55 -7.86
C THR A 14 -15.38 12.75 -7.07
N TRP A 15 -14.38 12.54 -6.22
CA TRP A 15 -13.73 13.57 -5.42
C TRP A 15 -12.67 14.39 -6.16
N ASP A 16 -12.17 13.94 -7.32
CA ASP A 16 -11.17 14.67 -8.09
C ASP A 16 -11.30 14.35 -9.59
N PRO A 17 -11.41 15.35 -10.49
CA PRO A 17 -11.57 15.10 -11.93
C PRO A 17 -10.32 14.44 -12.57
N TYR A 18 -9.13 14.56 -11.95
CA TYR A 18 -7.89 14.03 -12.48
C TYR A 18 -7.57 12.65 -11.88
N CYS A 19 -7.54 11.63 -12.72
CA CYS A 19 -7.29 10.23 -12.30
C CYS A 19 -5.98 10.06 -11.50
N THR A 20 -4.92 10.76 -11.89
CA THR A 20 -3.61 10.70 -11.23
C THR A 20 -3.65 11.33 -9.85
N THR A 21 -4.25 12.52 -9.74
CA THR A 21 -4.42 13.23 -8.48
C THR A 21 -5.32 12.43 -7.53
N ALA A 22 -6.41 11.85 -8.03
CA ALA A 22 -7.28 10.96 -7.27
C ALA A 22 -6.52 9.77 -6.67
N ALA A 23 -5.73 9.06 -7.50
CA ALA A 23 -4.94 7.91 -7.06
C ALA A 23 -3.87 8.29 -6.03
N LEU A 24 -3.17 9.40 -6.24
CA LEU A 24 -2.18 9.92 -5.30
C LEU A 24 -2.81 10.37 -3.98
N ASN A 25 -3.98 10.99 -4.02
CA ASN A 25 -4.69 11.43 -2.82
C ASN A 25 -5.13 10.23 -1.97
N VAL A 26 -5.65 9.18 -2.61
CA VAL A 26 -5.98 7.92 -1.93
C VAL A 26 -4.73 7.27 -1.34
N GLY A 27 -3.65 7.14 -2.12
CA GLY A 27 -2.39 6.58 -1.63
C GLY A 27 -1.84 7.35 -0.42
N LYS A 28 -1.83 8.68 -0.48
CA LYS A 28 -1.39 9.56 0.62
C LYS A 28 -2.28 9.42 1.86
N THR A 29 -3.58 9.35 1.68
CA THR A 29 -4.54 9.22 2.78
C THR A 29 -4.37 7.86 3.46
N VAL A 30 -4.34 6.78 2.68
CA VAL A 30 -4.11 5.42 3.18
C VAL A 30 -2.76 5.33 3.90
N PHE A 31 -1.70 5.92 3.36
CA PHE A 31 -0.40 5.96 4.01
C PHE A 31 -0.44 6.66 5.37
N ARG A 32 -1.11 7.81 5.46
CA ARG A 32 -1.24 8.58 6.70
C ARG A 32 -2.04 7.81 7.75
N GLU A 33 -3.16 7.20 7.36
CA GLU A 33 -3.99 6.43 8.28
C GLU A 33 -3.30 5.13 8.71
N ALA A 34 -2.57 4.47 7.82
CA ALA A 34 -1.73 3.33 8.15
C ALA A 34 -0.70 3.69 9.22
N LEU A 35 0.02 4.81 9.05
CA LEU A 35 1.00 5.29 10.05
C LEU A 35 0.36 5.57 11.41
N LYS A 36 -0.86 6.11 11.46
CA LYS A 36 -1.58 6.32 12.72
C LYS A 36 -1.99 5.00 13.36
N MET A 37 -2.56 4.09 12.57
CA MET A 37 -3.01 2.78 13.04
C MET A 37 -1.82 2.00 13.62
N TYR A 38 -0.75 1.85 12.86
CA TYR A 38 0.47 1.21 13.36
C TYR A 38 1.01 2.01 14.54
N GLY A 39 1.23 3.32 14.43
CA GLY A 39 1.73 4.16 15.52
C GLY A 39 0.99 3.96 16.85
N SER A 40 -0.33 3.85 16.83
CA SER A 40 -1.14 3.59 18.04
C SER A 40 -0.88 2.21 18.64
N LEU A 41 -0.83 1.15 17.83
CA LEU A 41 -0.51 -0.21 18.28
C LEU A 41 0.87 -0.26 18.95
N TYR A 42 1.83 0.50 18.43
CA TYR A 42 3.19 0.49 18.95
C TYR A 42 3.39 1.39 20.15
N LEU A 43 2.61 2.44 20.31
CA LEU A 43 2.53 3.19 21.57
C LEU A 43 2.11 2.24 22.70
N VAL A 44 1.09 1.42 22.46
CA VAL A 44 0.66 0.38 23.41
C VAL A 44 1.78 -0.65 23.65
N ALA A 45 2.42 -1.14 22.59
CA ALA A 45 3.53 -2.11 22.73
C ALA A 45 4.73 -1.52 23.50
N ALA A 46 5.02 -0.22 23.36
CA ALA A 46 6.07 0.46 24.08
C ALA A 46 5.79 0.57 25.58
N LEU A 47 4.54 0.86 25.95
CA LEU A 47 4.10 0.87 27.34
C LEU A 47 4.26 -0.51 28.00
N VAL A 48 3.95 -1.58 27.27
CA VAL A 48 4.03 -2.97 27.80
C VAL A 48 5.47 -3.48 27.89
N LYS A 49 6.31 -3.26 26.87
CA LYS A 49 7.63 -3.90 26.77
C LYS A 49 8.80 -3.10 27.37
N LYS A 50 8.64 -1.81 27.71
CA LYS A 50 9.71 -0.93 28.23
C LYS A 50 11.05 -1.04 27.48
N ARG A 51 11.04 -1.24 26.15
CA ARG A 51 12.28 -1.35 25.36
C ARG A 51 12.87 0.02 25.03
N GLY A 52 14.18 0.06 24.78
CA GLY A 52 14.89 1.29 24.39
C GLY A 52 14.50 1.81 23.01
N LYS A 53 14.61 3.14 22.80
CA LYS A 53 14.21 3.85 21.58
C LYS A 53 14.92 3.34 20.31
N ASP A 54 16.16 2.88 20.43
CA ASP A 54 16.96 2.40 19.30
C ASP A 54 16.39 1.15 18.62
N TYR A 55 15.77 0.26 19.41
CA TYR A 55 15.09 -0.92 18.88
C TYR A 55 13.91 -0.52 17.97
N TYR A 56 13.18 0.53 18.35
CA TYR A 56 12.02 1.01 17.61
C TYR A 56 12.43 1.72 16.30
N LEU A 57 13.50 2.51 16.32
CA LEU A 57 13.95 3.21 15.12
C LEU A 57 14.59 2.26 14.10
N LYS A 58 15.40 1.29 14.54
CA LYS A 58 16.15 0.41 13.63
C LYS A 58 15.33 -0.73 13.03
N LYS A 59 14.42 -1.33 13.80
CA LYS A 59 13.66 -2.50 13.34
C LYS A 59 12.24 -2.14 12.95
N PHE A 60 11.59 -1.34 13.78
CA PHE A 60 10.15 -1.17 13.73
C PHE A 60 9.71 -0.09 12.70
N LEU A 61 10.43 1.04 12.62
CA LEU A 61 10.16 2.07 11.63
C LEU A 61 10.23 1.55 10.17
N PRO A 62 11.27 0.82 9.74
CA PRO A 62 11.33 0.31 8.37
C PRO A 62 10.25 -0.74 8.08
N GLU A 63 9.93 -1.62 9.03
CA GLU A 63 8.85 -2.61 8.86
C GLU A 63 7.48 -1.94 8.70
N THR A 64 7.19 -0.93 9.51
CA THR A 64 5.91 -0.18 9.44
C THR A 64 5.80 0.63 8.16
N LEU A 65 6.86 1.34 7.79
CA LEU A 65 6.89 2.12 6.56
C LEU A 65 6.68 1.21 5.36
N ARG A 66 7.28 0.02 5.36
CA ARG A 66 7.12 -0.98 4.30
C ARG A 66 5.68 -1.48 4.19
N SER A 67 5.05 -1.89 5.29
CA SER A 67 3.64 -2.33 5.27
C SER A 67 2.69 -1.19 4.92
N SER A 68 2.93 0.02 5.44
CA SER A 68 2.14 1.21 5.13
C SER A 68 2.27 1.61 3.66
N LEU A 69 3.48 1.54 3.11
CA LEU A 69 3.75 1.84 1.70
C LEU A 69 3.14 0.78 0.79
N PHE A 70 3.18 -0.50 1.15
CA PHE A 70 2.48 -1.56 0.42
C PHE A 70 0.97 -1.31 0.38
N LEU A 71 0.36 -1.00 1.53
CA LEU A 71 -1.07 -0.75 1.62
C LEU A 71 -1.48 0.51 0.83
N ALA A 72 -0.69 1.58 0.96
CA ALA A 72 -0.88 2.82 0.22
C ALA A 72 -0.72 2.63 -1.29
N ALA A 73 0.31 1.90 -1.71
CA ALA A 73 0.54 1.56 -3.11
C ALA A 73 -0.60 0.73 -3.67
N ASN A 74 -1.08 -0.28 -2.93
CA ASN A 74 -2.20 -1.10 -3.36
C ASN A 74 -3.48 -0.27 -3.57
N GLY A 75 -3.86 0.56 -2.59
CA GLY A 75 -5.02 1.43 -2.70
C GLY A 75 -4.92 2.47 -3.83
N GLY A 76 -3.76 3.13 -3.97
CA GLY A 76 -3.55 4.11 -5.04
C GLY A 76 -3.49 3.47 -6.44
N LEU A 77 -2.79 2.33 -6.56
CA LEU A 77 -2.69 1.57 -7.82
C LEU A 77 -4.04 1.00 -8.24
N PHE A 78 -4.91 0.63 -7.30
CA PHE A 78 -6.27 0.20 -7.63
C PHE A 78 -7.02 1.29 -8.38
N VAL A 79 -7.02 2.52 -7.86
CA VAL A 79 -7.68 3.67 -8.50
C VAL A 79 -7.03 3.98 -9.87
N ALA A 80 -5.70 3.96 -9.95
CA ALA A 80 -4.99 4.20 -11.20
C ALA A 80 -5.27 3.13 -12.26
N SER A 81 -5.22 1.85 -11.87
CA SER A 81 -5.54 0.71 -12.73
C SER A 81 -6.99 0.76 -13.20
N PHE A 82 -7.93 1.11 -12.33
CA PHE A 82 -9.33 1.27 -12.71
C PHE A 82 -9.49 2.27 -13.86
N CYS A 83 -8.84 3.44 -13.75
CA CYS A 83 -8.86 4.45 -14.81
C CYS A 83 -8.12 3.99 -16.08
N PHE A 84 -7.02 3.24 -15.94
CA PHE A 84 -6.28 2.68 -17.08
C PHE A 84 -7.12 1.69 -17.88
N TRP A 85 -7.72 0.69 -17.22
CA TRP A 85 -8.58 -0.30 -17.85
C TRP A 85 -9.83 0.34 -18.48
N ARG A 86 -10.38 1.42 -17.88
CA ARG A 86 -11.47 2.20 -18.50
C ARG A 86 -11.08 2.85 -19.83
N LYS A 87 -9.85 3.38 -19.94
CA LYS A 87 -9.34 3.98 -21.19
C LYS A 87 -9.08 2.94 -22.26
N VAL A 88 -8.59 1.76 -21.89
CA VAL A 88 -8.29 0.68 -22.84
C VAL A 88 -9.57 0.06 -23.42
N PHE A 89 -10.59 -0.19 -22.58
CA PHE A 89 -11.79 -0.92 -23.02
C PHE A 89 -12.93 -0.01 -23.48
N GLY A 90 -12.90 1.28 -23.18
CA GLY A 90 -13.92 2.24 -23.61
C GLY A 90 -15.32 2.01 -23.03
N ARG A 91 -15.58 0.90 -22.32
CA ARG A 91 -16.86 0.55 -21.67
C ARG A 91 -16.62 -0.12 -20.31
N THR A 92 -17.50 0.15 -19.34
CA THR A 92 -17.46 -0.52 -18.03
C THR A 92 -18.31 -1.77 -18.01
N CYS A 93 -17.67 -2.90 -17.74
CA CYS A 93 -18.29 -4.16 -17.38
C CYS A 93 -17.88 -4.52 -15.94
N TYR A 94 -18.67 -5.30 -15.23
CA TYR A 94 -18.31 -5.73 -13.85
C TYR A 94 -16.89 -6.33 -13.74
N PHE A 95 -16.47 -7.06 -14.78
CA PHE A 95 -15.13 -7.64 -14.86
C PHE A 95 -14.00 -6.60 -15.00
N THR A 96 -14.24 -5.54 -15.77
CA THR A 96 -13.26 -4.46 -16.02
C THR A 96 -13.25 -3.41 -14.92
N VAL A 97 -14.34 -3.30 -14.14
CA VAL A 97 -14.48 -2.37 -13.01
C VAL A 97 -13.88 -2.93 -11.72
N GLY A 98 -14.01 -4.23 -11.48
CA GLY A 98 -13.57 -4.85 -10.23
C GLY A 98 -12.36 -5.77 -10.41
N TYR A 99 -12.54 -6.87 -11.13
CA TYR A 99 -11.58 -7.98 -11.12
C TYR A 99 -10.21 -7.62 -11.71
N LEU A 100 -10.19 -7.05 -12.92
CA LEU A 100 -8.96 -6.63 -13.60
C LEU A 100 -8.15 -5.55 -12.85
N PRO A 101 -8.75 -4.44 -12.38
CA PRO A 101 -8.01 -3.42 -11.65
C PRO A 101 -7.52 -3.94 -10.30
N THR A 102 -8.30 -4.78 -9.60
CA THR A 102 -7.86 -5.39 -8.34
C THR A 102 -6.67 -6.33 -8.55
N LEU A 103 -6.73 -7.21 -9.56
CA LEU A 103 -5.62 -8.11 -9.85
C LEU A 103 -4.35 -7.37 -10.25
N THR A 104 -4.46 -6.38 -11.15
CA THR A 104 -3.28 -5.61 -11.58
C THR A 104 -2.69 -4.78 -10.44
N ALA A 105 -3.52 -4.13 -9.62
CA ALA A 105 -3.05 -3.40 -8.46
C ALA A 105 -2.38 -4.31 -7.43
N ALA A 106 -2.99 -5.45 -7.11
CA ALA A 106 -2.43 -6.42 -6.18
C ALA A 106 -1.10 -6.99 -6.68
N LEU A 107 -1.00 -7.36 -7.97
CA LEU A 107 0.24 -7.87 -8.56
C LEU A 107 1.35 -6.81 -8.52
N ILE A 108 1.06 -5.56 -8.90
CA ILE A 108 2.05 -4.47 -8.87
C ILE A 108 2.45 -4.17 -7.43
N ALA A 109 1.51 -4.11 -6.49
CA ALA A 109 1.81 -3.90 -5.07
C ALA A 109 2.71 -5.02 -4.51
N ILE A 110 2.44 -6.28 -4.85
CA ILE A 110 3.27 -7.42 -4.45
C ILE A 110 4.68 -7.33 -5.06
N LEU A 111 4.80 -6.88 -6.32
CA LEU A 111 6.11 -6.68 -6.95
C LEU A 111 6.91 -5.55 -6.28
N ILE A 112 6.23 -4.46 -5.89
CA ILE A 112 6.83 -3.37 -5.11
C ILE A 112 7.33 -3.89 -3.77
N GLU A 113 6.54 -4.73 -3.09
CA GLU A 113 6.94 -5.33 -1.83
C GLU A 113 8.13 -6.30 -2.03
N ARG A 114 8.12 -7.17 -3.05
CA ARG A 114 9.15 -8.21 -3.22
C ARG A 114 10.55 -7.70 -3.57
N LYS A 115 10.79 -6.41 -3.76
CA LYS A 115 12.10 -5.85 -4.13
C LYS A 115 13.06 -5.61 -2.94
N SER A 116 13.30 -6.63 -2.09
CA SER A 116 14.58 -6.78 -1.39
C SER A 116 14.67 -8.17 -0.73
N ARG A 117 15.16 -9.14 -1.49
CA ARG A 117 15.74 -10.38 -0.94
C ARG A 117 17.19 -10.17 -0.48
N TYR A 118 17.71 -8.94 -0.54
CA TYR A 118 19.06 -8.61 -0.09
C TYR A 118 19.09 -8.16 1.39
N ASP A 119 18.02 -7.54 1.90
CA ASP A 119 17.95 -7.09 3.31
C ASP A 119 17.83 -8.24 4.32
N HIS A 120 17.16 -9.33 3.95
CA HIS A 120 16.95 -10.46 4.86
C HIS A 120 18.27 -11.15 5.23
N PHE A 121 19.26 -11.13 4.32
CA PHE A 121 20.58 -11.69 4.56
C PHE A 121 21.43 -10.83 5.52
N TYR A 122 21.32 -9.50 5.43
CA TYR A 122 21.96 -8.60 6.40
C TYR A 122 21.29 -8.68 7.79
N PHE A 123 19.97 -8.85 7.84
CA PHE A 123 19.21 -8.94 9.10
C PHE A 123 19.49 -10.22 9.90
N ILE A 124 19.66 -11.37 9.23
CA ILE A 124 20.03 -12.63 9.90
C ILE A 124 21.41 -12.52 10.56
N ASN A 125 22.36 -11.86 9.90
CA ASN A 125 23.72 -11.66 10.43
C ASN A 125 23.74 -10.76 11.69
N ILE A 126 22.91 -9.71 11.73
CA ILE A 126 22.81 -8.84 12.92
C ILE A 126 22.14 -9.56 14.10
N SER A 127 21.07 -10.33 13.86
CA SER A 127 20.40 -11.07 14.95
C SER A 127 21.25 -12.18 15.54
N ARG A 128 22.26 -12.68 14.82
CA ARG A 128 23.22 -13.66 15.32
C ARG A 128 24.29 -13.01 16.20
N HIS A 129 24.69 -11.77 15.87
CA HIS A 129 25.70 -11.04 16.62
C HIS A 129 25.20 -10.54 17.99
N ASP A 130 23.89 -10.33 18.15
CA ASP A 130 23.26 -9.95 19.43
C ASP A 130 23.01 -11.16 20.37
N THR A 131 23.22 -12.39 19.92
CA THR A 131 23.05 -13.61 20.73
C THR A 131 24.36 -14.19 21.27
N GLU A 132 25.51 -13.65 20.85
CA GLU A 132 26.86 -14.14 21.23
C GLU A 132 27.61 -13.17 22.18
N THR A 133 26.95 -12.16 22.75
CA THR A 133 27.48 -11.26 23.79
C THR A 133 26.50 -11.11 24.94
#